data_AF-H1DKJ2-F1
#
_entry.id   AF-H1DKJ2-F1
#
_cell.length_a   1.000
_cell.length_b   1.000
_cell.length_c   1.000
_cell.angle_alpha   90.00
_cell.angle_beta   90.00
_cell.angle_gamma   90.00
#
_symmetry.space_group_name_H-M   'P 1'
#
loop_
_entity.id
_entity.type
_entity.pdbx_description
1 polymer ?
#
loop_
_entity_poly.entity_id
_entity_poly.type
_entity_poly.pdbx_seq_one_letter_code
_entity_poly.pdbx_strand_id
1 'polypeptide(L)'
;MNIHAVNVIARYEVKLLKRSWLFRIFAVLALFILTIAQLSNFTPLFWKYAETWNYVGATSLIPFFTVYLYNIAQSVIVIFLAGNFLKRDKKLDTAEVIYVRPMSNADYIIGKVWGITRVFIGLNLITLCIALFINLVISRSPFSIFPYLFS
;
A
#
# COMPACT_ATOMS: atom_id res chain seq x y z
N MET A 1 -3.58 26.76 -9.49
CA MET A 1 -3.00 25.57 -8.85
C MET A 1 -1.59 25.38 -9.38
N ASN A 2 -0.57 25.48 -8.53
CA ASN A 2 0.82 25.38 -8.99
C ASN A 2 1.31 23.92 -8.88
N ILE A 3 1.25 23.18 -9.99
CA ILE A 3 1.52 21.73 -10.06
C ILE A 3 2.93 21.39 -9.54
N HIS A 4 3.90 22.27 -9.77
CA HIS A 4 5.26 22.10 -9.25
C HIS A 4 5.32 22.20 -7.72
N ALA A 5 4.59 23.14 -7.12
CA ALA A 5 4.51 23.27 -5.66
C ALA A 5 3.88 22.02 -5.02
N VAL A 6 2.78 21.52 -5.59
CA VAL A 6 2.09 20.30 -5.16
C VAL A 6 3.03 19.08 -5.20
N ASN A 7 3.79 18.90 -6.29
CA ASN A 7 4.68 17.76 -6.45
C ASN A 7 5.90 17.83 -5.52
N VAL A 8 6.36 19.04 -5.17
CA VAL A 8 7.41 19.24 -4.16
C VAL A 8 6.89 18.83 -2.78
N ILE A 9 5.72 19.31 -2.37
CA ILE A 9 5.07 18.95 -1.10
C ILE A 9 4.86 17.43 -1.01
N ALA A 10 4.35 16.82 -2.08
CA ALA A 10 4.13 15.38 -2.14
C ALA A 10 5.44 14.59 -1.96
N ARG A 11 6.55 15.04 -2.55
CA ARG A 11 7.87 14.39 -2.35
C ARG A 11 8.37 14.51 -0.91
N TYR A 12 8.15 15.65 -0.27
CA TYR A 12 8.48 15.83 1.14
C TYR A 12 7.67 14.87 2.02
N GLU A 13 6.36 14.74 1.78
CA GLU A 13 5.54 13.85 2.59
C GLU A 13 5.82 12.37 2.35
N VAL A 14 6.14 11.97 1.12
CA VAL A 14 6.65 10.61 0.85
C VAL A 14 7.90 10.33 1.68
N LYS A 15 8.86 11.26 1.71
CA LYS A 15 10.12 11.10 2.46
C LYS A 15 9.87 11.04 3.97
N LEU A 16 8.95 11.86 4.46
CA LEU A 16 8.57 11.91 5.86
C LEU A 16 7.88 10.62 6.31
N LEU A 17 6.90 10.13 5.52
CA LEU A 17 6.21 8.86 5.76
C LEU A 17 7.18 7.68 5.77
N LYS A 18 8.06 7.57 4.76
CA LYS A 18 9.07 6.50 4.68
C LYS A 18 10.10 6.53 5.82
N ARG A 19 10.30 7.69 6.46
CA ARG A 19 11.17 7.82 7.65
C ARG A 19 10.46 7.44 8.94
N SER A 20 9.13 7.49 8.98
CA SER A 20 8.36 7.13 10.17
C SER A 20 8.57 5.66 10.54
N TRP A 21 8.96 5.42 11.79
CA TRP A 21 9.20 4.08 12.32
C TRP A 21 7.92 3.24 12.34
N LEU A 22 6.79 3.84 12.74
CA LEU A 22 5.47 3.20 12.70
C LEU A 22 5.13 2.69 11.31
N PHE A 23 5.28 3.56 10.29
CA PHE A 23 5.00 3.18 8.92
C PHE A 23 5.87 2.00 8.45
N ARG A 24 7.15 1.98 8.81
CA ARG A 24 8.05 0.87 8.47
C ARG A 24 7.61 -0.45 9.10
N ILE A 25 7.25 -0.45 10.38
CA ILE A 25 6.77 -1.66 11.06
C ILE A 25 5.51 -2.17 10.38
N PHE A 26 4.53 -1.30 10.17
CA PHE A 26 3.29 -1.68 9.52
C PHE A 26 3.50 -2.18 8.09
N ALA A 27 4.38 -1.55 7.31
CA ALA A 27 4.72 -1.99 5.98
C ALA A 27 5.39 -3.38 5.98
N VAL A 28 6.38 -3.61 6.84
CA VAL A 28 7.07 -4.91 6.96
C VAL A 28 6.10 -5.98 7.43
N LEU A 29 5.28 -5.68 8.43
CA LEU A 29 4.30 -6.62 8.97
C LEU A 29 3.22 -6.95 7.95
N ALA A 30 2.72 -5.96 7.20
CA ALA A 30 1.78 -6.19 6.10
C ALA A 30 2.40 -7.08 5.01
N LEU A 31 3.62 -6.78 4.56
CA LEU A 31 4.33 -7.60 3.59
C LEU A 31 4.54 -9.03 4.09
N PHE A 32 4.93 -9.20 5.36
CA PHE A 32 5.17 -10.51 5.97
C PHE A 32 3.88 -11.33 6.07
N ILE A 33 2.80 -10.76 6.62
CA ILE A 33 1.50 -11.45 6.71
C ILE A 33 0.98 -11.80 5.32
N LEU A 34 1.11 -10.90 4.35
CA LEU A 34 0.70 -11.17 2.97
C LEU A 34 1.51 -12.31 2.37
N THR A 35 2.85 -12.31 2.51
CA THR A 35 3.69 -13.39 1.97
C THR A 35 3.34 -14.75 2.56
N ILE A 36 3.12 -14.82 3.88
CA ILE A 36 2.70 -16.06 4.55
C ILE A 36 1.31 -16.47 4.07
N ALA A 37 0.36 -15.55 3.99
CA ALA A 37 -0.99 -15.84 3.50
C ALA A 37 -0.95 -16.37 2.06
N GLN A 38 -0.15 -15.80 1.16
CA GLN A 38 0.03 -16.29 -0.20
C GLN A 38 0.63 -17.71 -0.20
N LEU A 39 1.72 -17.93 0.55
CA LEU A 39 2.38 -19.23 0.64
C LEU A 39 1.43 -20.31 1.20
N SER A 40 0.63 -19.98 2.21
CA SER A 40 -0.32 -20.91 2.82
C SER A 40 -1.43 -21.34 1.88
N ASN A 41 -1.86 -20.46 0.97
CA ASN A 41 -2.92 -20.75 0.01
C ASN A 41 -2.42 -21.56 -1.19
N PHE A 42 -1.17 -21.36 -1.63
CA PHE A 42 -0.63 -22.03 -2.82
C PHE A 42 0.29 -23.21 -2.55
N THR A 43 0.71 -23.43 -1.30
CA THR A 43 1.61 -24.53 -0.95
C THR A 43 0.86 -25.62 -0.18
N PRO A 44 0.96 -26.90 -0.58
CA PRO A 44 0.33 -28.01 0.14
C PRO A 44 0.91 -28.25 1.55
N LEU A 45 2.03 -27.59 1.89
CA LEU A 45 2.67 -27.65 3.20
C LEU A 45 1.78 -27.14 4.34
N PHE A 46 0.96 -26.12 4.08
CA PHE A 46 0.10 -25.48 5.10
C PHE A 46 -1.37 -25.83 4.94
N TRP A 47 -1.82 -26.14 3.72
CA TRP A 47 -3.21 -26.48 3.44
C TRP A 47 -3.28 -27.68 2.51
N LYS A 48 -3.81 -28.80 3.00
CA LYS A 48 -3.96 -30.06 2.24
C LYS A 48 -4.81 -29.89 0.95
N TYR A 49 -5.58 -28.81 0.86
CA TYR A 49 -6.44 -28.44 -0.26
C TYR A 49 -5.91 -27.21 -1.05
N ALA A 50 -4.64 -26.84 -0.90
CA ALA A 50 -4.02 -25.67 -1.57
C ALA A 50 -4.17 -25.70 -3.10
N GLU A 51 -4.26 -26.90 -3.69
CA GLU A 51 -4.45 -27.09 -5.13
C GLU A 51 -5.89 -27.43 -5.53
N THR A 52 -6.89 -27.08 -4.71
CA THR A 52 -8.29 -27.32 -5.09
C THR A 52 -8.69 -26.34 -6.19
N TRP A 53 -9.52 -26.79 -7.13
CA TRP A 53 -9.97 -26.05 -8.32
C TRP A 53 -10.45 -24.61 -8.03
N ASN A 54 -10.97 -24.36 -6.81
CA ASN A 54 -11.38 -23.04 -6.34
C ASN A 54 -10.26 -21.98 -6.32
N TYR A 55 -8.98 -22.36 -6.19
CA TYR A 55 -7.84 -21.44 -6.15
C TYR A 55 -7.00 -21.41 -7.43
N VAL A 56 -7.13 -22.43 -8.29
CA VAL A 56 -6.30 -22.61 -9.49
C VAL A 56 -7.12 -22.51 -10.79
N GLY A 57 -8.45 -22.53 -10.71
CA GLY A 57 -9.35 -22.61 -11.86
C GLY A 57 -9.39 -21.38 -12.76
N ALA A 58 -9.00 -20.20 -12.25
CA ALA A 58 -8.90 -18.96 -13.03
C ALA A 58 -7.61 -18.22 -12.69
N THR A 59 -6.86 -17.83 -13.72
CA THR A 59 -5.59 -17.09 -13.55
C THR A 59 -5.75 -15.75 -12.84
N SER A 60 -6.94 -15.15 -12.88
CA SER A 60 -7.26 -13.88 -12.20
C SER A 60 -7.45 -14.01 -10.69
N LEU A 61 -7.65 -15.21 -10.17
CA LEU A 61 -8.02 -15.39 -8.77
C LEU A 61 -6.83 -15.13 -7.82
N ILE A 62 -5.61 -15.44 -8.27
CA ILE A 62 -4.36 -15.22 -7.54
C ILE A 62 -4.11 -13.72 -7.30
N PRO A 63 -4.07 -12.86 -8.34
CA PRO A 63 -3.92 -11.43 -8.13
C PRO A 63 -5.12 -10.82 -7.39
N PHE A 64 -6.34 -11.28 -7.66
CA PHE A 64 -7.53 -10.81 -6.94
C PHE A 64 -7.43 -11.02 -5.42
N PHE A 65 -7.09 -12.24 -4.99
CA PHE A 65 -6.95 -12.56 -3.57
C PHE A 65 -5.79 -11.78 -2.91
N THR A 66 -4.71 -11.57 -3.66
CA THR A 66 -3.58 -10.73 -3.22
C THR A 66 -4.00 -9.30 -2.95
N VAL A 67 -4.66 -8.67 -3.92
CA VAL A 67 -5.11 -7.27 -3.79
C VAL A 67 -6.18 -7.14 -2.72
N TYR A 68 -7.06 -8.14 -2.57
CA TYR A 68 -8.07 -8.16 -1.51
C TYR A 68 -7.44 -8.15 -0.11
N LEU A 69 -6.50 -9.05 0.17
CA LEU A 69 -5.81 -9.09 1.46
C LEU A 69 -4.97 -7.81 1.68
N TYR A 70 -4.34 -7.30 0.63
CA TYR A 70 -3.60 -6.04 0.70
C TYR A 70 -4.51 -4.87 1.07
N ASN A 71 -5.72 -4.78 0.51
CA ASN A 71 -6.68 -3.73 0.86
C ASN A 71 -7.09 -3.77 2.33
N ILE A 72 -7.31 -4.96 2.89
CA ILE A 72 -7.57 -5.13 4.33
C ILE A 72 -6.40 -4.58 5.15
N ALA A 73 -5.17 -5.01 4.86
CA ALA A 73 -3.98 -4.52 5.55
C ALA A 73 -3.81 -3.00 5.40
N GLN A 74 -3.99 -2.47 4.19
CA GLN A 74 -3.90 -1.05 3.88
C GLN A 74 -4.91 -0.22 4.70
N SER A 75 -6.16 -0.68 4.83
CA SER A 75 -7.19 0.01 5.61
C SER A 75 -6.77 0.24 7.06
N VAL A 76 -6.15 -0.77 7.68
CA VAL A 76 -5.62 -0.68 9.05
C VAL A 76 -4.52 0.38 9.12
N ILE A 77 -3.57 0.35 8.18
CA ILE A 77 -2.47 1.33 8.12
C ILE A 77 -3.01 2.75 7.96
N VAL A 78 -4.02 2.96 7.10
CA VAL A 78 -4.62 4.27 6.86
C VAL A 78 -5.29 4.81 8.12
N ILE A 79 -6.02 3.99 8.89
CA ILE A 79 -6.66 4.41 10.15
C ILE A 79 -5.60 4.88 11.16
N PHE A 80 -4.51 4.12 11.34
CA PHE A 80 -3.41 4.49 12.23
C PHE A 80 -2.67 5.75 11.75
N LEU A 81 -2.51 5.92 10.44
CA LEU A 81 -1.89 7.10 9.86
C LEU A 81 -2.75 8.35 10.07
N ALA A 82 -4.06 8.25 9.85
CA ALA A 82 -5.03 9.32 10.08
C ALA A 82 -5.05 9.76 11.55
N GLY A 83 -5.02 8.80 12.49
CA GLY A 83 -4.92 9.09 13.93
C GLY A 83 -3.63 9.83 14.32
N ASN A 84 -2.50 9.48 13.70
CA ASN A 84 -1.24 10.19 13.90
C ASN A 84 -1.24 11.59 13.28
N PHE A 85 -1.90 11.79 12.13
CA PHE A 85 -2.08 13.12 11.56
C PHE A 85 -2.92 14.01 12.48
N LEU A 86 -4.02 13.48 13.03
CA LEU A 86 -4.88 14.24 13.95
C LEU A 86 -4.12 14.64 15.23
N LYS A 87 -3.27 13.75 15.77
CA LYS A 87 -2.39 14.08 16.91
C LYS A 87 -1.29 15.09 16.56
N ARG A 88 -0.78 15.07 15.33
CA ARG A 88 0.26 16.00 14.87
C ARG A 88 -0.29 17.39 14.61
N ASP A 89 -1.51 17.48 14.08
CA ASP A 89 -2.20 18.76 13.84
C ASP A 89 -2.69 19.41 15.16
N LYS A 90 -2.95 18.62 16.23
CA LYS A 90 -3.31 19.15 17.57
C LYS A 90 -2.13 19.82 18.32
N LYS A 91 -0.87 19.59 17.93
CA LYS A 91 0.32 20.21 18.56
C LYS A 91 0.73 21.56 17.93
N LEU A 92 -0.15 22.20 17.17
CA LEU A 92 0.13 23.43 16.42
C LEU A 92 -0.22 24.73 17.16
N ASP A 93 -0.08 24.81 18.48
CA ASP A 93 -0.08 26.09 19.24
C ASP A 93 1.16 26.98 18.96
N THR A 94 1.85 26.77 17.84
CA THR A 94 3.02 27.56 17.39
C THR A 94 3.03 27.76 15.87
N ALA A 95 1.89 27.52 15.20
CA ALA A 95 1.78 27.58 13.73
C ALA A 95 1.31 28.93 13.15
N GLU A 96 1.07 29.94 13.99
CA GLU A 96 0.68 31.28 13.50
C GLU A 96 1.76 31.93 12.61
N VAL A 97 3.03 31.58 12.77
CA VAL A 97 4.15 32.22 12.06
C VAL A 97 4.34 31.68 10.61
N ILE A 98 3.67 30.59 10.21
CA ILE A 98 3.80 29.99 8.86
C ILE A 98 2.65 30.38 7.92
N TYR A 99 1.69 31.22 8.34
CA TYR A 99 0.65 31.78 7.45
C TYR A 99 1.16 32.86 6.47
N VAL A 100 2.47 33.15 6.44
CA VAL A 100 3.04 34.26 5.67
C VAL A 100 3.33 33.89 4.19
N ARG A 101 3.24 32.61 3.77
CA ARG A 101 3.35 32.25 2.35
C ARG A 101 1.96 32.14 1.70
N PRO A 102 1.69 32.84 0.58
CA PRO A 102 0.45 32.71 -0.17
C PRO A 102 0.46 31.40 -0.95
N MET A 103 0.37 30.27 -0.25
CA MET A 103 -0.02 29.00 -0.85
C MET A 103 -1.48 28.78 -0.53
N SER A 104 -2.27 28.45 -1.56
CA SER A 104 -3.65 28.05 -1.34
C SER A 104 -3.67 26.83 -0.41
N ASN A 105 -4.48 26.88 0.65
CA ASN A 105 -4.69 25.75 1.56
C ASN A 105 -5.08 24.47 0.79
N ALA A 106 -5.73 24.62 -0.36
CA ALA A 106 -6.06 23.52 -1.27
C ALA A 106 -4.82 22.83 -1.86
N ASP A 107 -3.84 23.59 -2.37
CA ASP A 107 -2.62 23.05 -3.00
C ASP A 107 -1.78 22.27 -1.96
N TYR A 108 -1.79 22.72 -0.69
CA TYR A 108 -1.14 22.03 0.42
C TYR A 108 -1.83 20.69 0.77
N ILE A 109 -3.15 20.69 0.94
CA ILE A 109 -3.92 19.48 1.26
C ILE A 109 -3.78 18.45 0.12
N ILE A 110 -3.92 18.89 -1.14
CA ILE A 110 -3.78 18.03 -2.32
C ILE A 110 -2.38 17.42 -2.38
N GLY A 111 -1.32 18.20 -2.11
CA GLY A 111 0.06 17.70 -2.06
C GLY A 111 0.27 16.63 -0.98
N LYS A 112 -0.31 16.83 0.21
CA LYS A 112 -0.24 15.87 1.33
C LYS A 112 -0.93 14.56 0.98
N VAL A 113 -2.17 14.62 0.47
CA VAL A 113 -2.93 13.44 0.04
C VAL A 113 -2.21 12.71 -1.08
N TRP A 114 -1.73 13.43 -2.11
CA TRP A 114 -1.01 12.85 -3.23
C TRP A 114 0.29 12.14 -2.80
N GLY A 115 1.01 12.70 -1.84
CA GLY A 115 2.20 12.07 -1.25
C GLY A 115 1.87 10.75 -0.56
N ILE A 116 0.80 10.72 0.22
CA ILE A 116 0.33 9.50 0.91
C ILE A 116 -0.08 8.43 -0.12
N THR A 117 -0.90 8.80 -1.11
CA THR A 117 -1.37 7.86 -2.14
C THR A 117 -0.23 7.23 -2.92
N ARG A 118 0.82 8.00 -3.28
CA ARG A 118 2.01 7.45 -3.95
C ARG A 118 2.73 6.37 -3.15
N VAL A 119 2.78 6.51 -1.82
CA VAL A 119 3.42 5.50 -0.96
C VAL A 119 2.61 4.20 -0.96
N PHE A 120 1.28 4.29 -0.87
CA PHE A 120 0.40 3.12 -0.91
C PHE A 120 0.38 2.43 -2.27
N ILE A 121 0.42 3.19 -3.38
CA ILE A 121 0.57 2.60 -4.72
C ILE A 121 1.90 1.83 -4.81
N GLY A 122 2.99 2.39 -4.27
CA GLY A 122 4.29 1.72 -4.25
C GLY A 122 4.26 0.41 -3.46
N LEU A 123 3.59 0.37 -2.31
CA LEU A 123 3.42 -0.85 -1.53
C LEU A 123 2.56 -1.90 -2.27
N ASN A 124 1.48 -1.47 -2.93
CA ASN A 124 0.64 -2.35 -3.75
C ASN A 124 1.46 -3.02 -4.86
N LEU A 125 2.24 -2.24 -5.62
CA LEU A 125 3.12 -2.76 -6.67
C LEU A 125 4.11 -3.80 -6.13
N ILE A 126 4.71 -3.57 -4.95
CA ILE A 126 5.61 -4.55 -4.32
C ILE A 126 4.85 -5.84 -3.99
N THR A 127 3.63 -5.75 -3.45
CA THR A 127 2.83 -6.95 -3.13
C THR A 127 2.42 -7.73 -4.36
N LEU A 128 2.05 -7.05 -5.45
CA LEU A 128 1.76 -7.68 -6.73
C LEU A 128 2.99 -8.38 -7.31
N CYS A 129 4.17 -7.75 -7.25
CA CYS A 129 5.43 -8.37 -7.68
C CYS A 129 5.75 -9.64 -6.88
N ILE A 130 5.54 -9.64 -5.57
CA ILE A 130 5.72 -10.81 -4.71
C ILE A 130 4.74 -11.92 -5.09
N ALA A 131 3.46 -11.60 -5.28
CA ALA A 131 2.46 -12.58 -5.67
C ALA A 131 2.71 -13.15 -7.08
N LEU A 132 3.18 -12.32 -8.01
CA LEU A 132 3.60 -12.75 -9.34
C LEU A 132 4.80 -13.71 -9.24
N PHE A 133 5.79 -13.39 -8.41
CA PHE A 133 6.94 -14.27 -8.18
C PHE A 133 6.52 -15.63 -7.60
N ILE A 134 5.64 -15.64 -6.59
CA ILE A 134 5.07 -16.87 -6.02
C ILE A 134 4.30 -17.67 -7.07
N ASN A 135 3.47 -17.01 -7.89
CA ASN A 135 2.72 -17.67 -8.96
C ASN A 135 3.64 -18.32 -9.99
N LEU A 136 4.72 -17.65 -10.41
CA LEU A 136 5.67 -18.19 -11.38
C LEU A 136 6.50 -19.38 -10.85
N VAL A 137 6.89 -19.35 -9.57
CA VAL A 137 7.82 -20.33 -9.00
C VAL A 137 7.10 -21.53 -8.38
N ILE A 138 5.93 -21.32 -7.77
CA ILE A 138 5.26 -22.31 -6.92
C ILE A 138 3.95 -22.80 -7.57
N SER A 139 3.18 -21.92 -8.19
CA SER A 139 1.85 -22.27 -8.67
C SER A 139 1.90 -22.96 -10.03
N ARG A 140 1.10 -24.02 -10.21
CA ARG A 140 0.91 -24.71 -11.50
C ARG A 140 -0.16 -24.04 -12.37
N SER A 141 -0.63 -22.85 -11.99
CA SER A 141 -1.68 -22.11 -12.71
C SER A 141 -1.16 -21.55 -14.03
N PRO A 142 -1.95 -21.57 -15.13
CA PRO A 142 -1.55 -20.95 -16.39
C PRO A 142 -1.29 -19.46 -16.18
N PHE A 143 -0.05 -19.03 -16.42
CA PHE A 143 0.39 -17.66 -16.21
C PHE A 143 -0.25 -16.71 -17.24
N SER A 144 -0.88 -15.64 -16.76
CA SER A 144 -1.29 -14.51 -17.59
C SER A 144 -1.03 -13.21 -16.84
N ILE A 145 -0.44 -12.25 -17.54
CA ILE A 145 -0.09 -10.92 -17.01
C ILE A 145 -1.31 -10.01 -16.94
N PHE A 146 -2.29 -10.23 -17.81
CA PHE A 146 -3.46 -9.36 -17.94
C PHE A 146 -4.20 -9.15 -16.61
N PRO A 147 -4.47 -10.19 -15.80
CA PRO A 147 -5.17 -10.01 -14.54
C PRO A 147 -4.39 -9.21 -13.49
N TYR A 148 -3.06 -9.18 -13.55
CA TYR A 148 -2.21 -8.40 -12.63
C TYR A 148 -2.21 -6.89 -12.94
N LEU A 149 -2.62 -6.49 -14.15
CA LEU A 149 -2.68 -5.08 -14.56
C LEU A 149 -4.04 -4.45 -14.27
N PHE A 150 -5.11 -5.25 -14.18
CA PHE A 150 -6.49 -4.79 -13.97
C PHE A 150 -7.06 -5.14 -12.58
N SER A 151 -6.22 -5.60 -11.65
CA SER A 151 -6.58 -5.86 -10.25
C SER A 151 -6.12 -4.73 -9.33
#